data_AF-A0A9P6Z102-F1
#
_entry.id   AF-A0A9P6Z102-F1
#
_cell.length_a   1.000
_cell.length_b   1.000
_cell.length_c   1.000
_cell.angle_alpha   90.00
_cell.angle_beta   90.00
_cell.angle_gamma   90.00
#
_symmetry.space_group_name_H-M   'P 1'
#
loop_
_entity.id
_entity.type
_entity.pdbx_description
1 polymer ?
#
loop_
_entity_poly.entity_id
_entity_poly.type
_entity_poly.pdbx_seq_one_letter_code
_entity_poly.pdbx_strand_id
1 'polypeptide(L)'
;MIYPDGTLNQDYFRPPKGQKEEVRKWTDVEKNLLIEGIEKYGIGHFGEISKELLPKWSTNDLRVKCIRLIGRQNLQMYRDWKGNAEDIMREYEANKEIGLKYGAWKQGVLVYDDEGNVEKALEEYHNKKKQ
;
A
#
# COMPACT_ATOMS: atom_id res chain seq x y z
N MET A 1 5.48 -34.29 -4.91
CA MET A 1 5.38 -35.37 -5.91
C MET A 1 5.93 -36.65 -5.29
N ILE A 2 5.28 -37.80 -5.51
CA ILE A 2 5.69 -39.11 -4.93
C ILE A 2 6.15 -40.00 -6.09
N TYR A 3 7.24 -40.74 -5.91
CA TYR A 3 7.71 -41.71 -6.91
C TYR A 3 6.75 -42.91 -7.01
N PRO A 4 6.77 -43.68 -8.11
CA PRO A 4 5.91 -44.86 -8.27
C PRO A 4 6.11 -45.95 -7.21
N ASP A 5 7.25 -45.95 -6.51
CA ASP A 5 7.56 -46.85 -5.39
C ASP A 5 7.04 -46.35 -4.03
N GLY A 6 6.27 -45.25 -4.02
CA GLY A 6 5.69 -44.66 -2.81
C GLY A 6 6.66 -43.78 -2.01
N THR A 7 7.91 -43.63 -2.47
CA THR A 7 8.88 -42.77 -1.78
C THR A 7 8.70 -41.29 -2.14
N LEU A 8 8.96 -40.42 -1.16
CA LEU A 8 8.80 -38.97 -1.34
C LEU A 8 9.96 -38.42 -2.19
N ASN A 9 9.65 -37.72 -3.28
CA ASN A 9 10.66 -36.91 -3.97
C ASN A 9 10.95 -35.67 -3.12
N GLN A 10 11.98 -35.75 -2.27
CA GLN A 10 12.38 -34.64 -1.40
C GLN A 10 12.89 -33.43 -2.19
N ASP A 11 13.49 -33.63 -3.36
CA ASP A 11 14.04 -32.54 -4.16
C ASP A 11 12.93 -31.69 -4.80
N TYR A 12 11.74 -32.25 -5.02
CA TYR A 12 10.56 -31.50 -5.45
C TYR A 12 10.12 -30.43 -4.42
N PHE A 13 10.33 -30.69 -3.12
CA PHE A 13 9.93 -29.79 -2.04
C PHE A 13 11.08 -28.94 -1.50
N ARG A 14 12.30 -29.15 -1.99
CA ARG A 14 13.43 -28.30 -1.63
C ARG A 14 13.34 -27.01 -2.44
N PRO A 15 13.54 -25.84 -1.81
CA PRO A 15 13.70 -24.59 -2.55
C PRO A 15 14.76 -24.78 -3.64
N PRO A 16 14.55 -24.26 -4.86
CA PRO A 16 15.56 -24.32 -5.91
C PRO A 16 16.89 -23.82 -5.35
N LYS A 17 17.98 -24.55 -5.61
CA LYS A 17 19.35 -24.11 -5.30
C LYS A 17 19.77 -22.97 -6.26
N GLY A 18 18.97 -21.92 -6.32
CA GLY A 18 19.26 -20.68 -7.01
C GLY A 18 19.97 -19.71 -6.09
N GLN A 19 20.65 -18.72 -6.68
CA GLN A 19 21.23 -17.60 -5.95
C GLN A 19 20.19 -17.04 -4.98
N LYS A 20 20.58 -16.86 -3.71
CA LYS A 20 19.79 -16.07 -2.77
C LYS A 20 19.67 -14.67 -3.38
N GLU A 21 18.56 -14.38 -4.04
CA GLU A 21 18.25 -13.00 -4.39
C GLU A 21 18.29 -12.21 -3.09
N GLU A 22 19.13 -11.19 -3.02
CA GLU A 22 19.17 -10.32 -1.86
C GLU A 22 17.77 -9.77 -1.64
N VAL A 23 17.20 -10.04 -0.47
CA VAL A 23 15.86 -9.56 -0.11
C VAL A 23 15.91 -8.04 -0.13
N ARG A 24 15.29 -7.46 -1.17
CA ARG A 24 15.25 -6.02 -1.36
C ARG A 24 14.56 -5.38 -0.16
N LYS A 25 15.23 -4.41 0.45
CA LYS A 25 14.71 -3.68 1.61
C LYS A 25 13.97 -2.43 1.13
N TRP A 26 12.87 -2.13 1.79
CA TRP A 26 12.16 -0.86 1.61
C TRP A 26 12.75 0.15 2.60
N THR A 27 13.39 1.20 2.09
CA THR A 27 14.06 2.24 2.89
C THR A 27 13.40 3.60 2.69
N ASP A 28 13.96 4.63 3.32
CA ASP A 28 13.51 6.01 3.14
C ASP A 28 13.72 6.50 1.70
N VAL A 29 14.68 5.95 0.96
CA VAL A 29 14.88 6.30 -0.45
C VAL A 29 13.67 5.87 -1.28
N GLU A 30 13.24 4.61 -1.19
CA GLU A 30 12.06 4.13 -1.91
C GLU A 30 10.79 4.83 -1.46
N LYS A 31 10.68 5.15 -0.16
CA LYS A 31 9.55 5.92 0.38
C LYS A 31 9.47 7.31 -0.24
N ASN A 32 10.59 8.04 -0.32
CA ASN A 32 10.64 9.38 -0.89
C ASN A 32 10.35 9.37 -2.39
N LEU A 33 10.87 8.38 -3.13
CA LEU A 33 10.55 8.18 -4.55
C LEU A 33 9.06 7.86 -4.77
N LEU A 34 8.44 7.11 -3.86
CA LEU A 34 6.99 6.87 -3.93
C LEU A 34 6.20 8.17 -3.69
N ILE A 35 6.61 9.00 -2.74
CA ILE A 35 6.00 10.33 -2.50
C ILE A 35 6.13 11.20 -3.75
N GLU A 36 7.32 11.30 -4.34
CA GLU A 36 7.55 12.03 -5.59
C GLU A 36 6.67 11.50 -6.73
N GLY A 37 6.56 10.18 -6.86
CA GLY A 37 5.68 9.55 -7.84
C GLY A 37 4.20 9.88 -7.63
N ILE A 38 3.74 9.90 -6.38
CA ILE A 38 2.35 10.30 -6.04
C ILE A 38 2.13 11.78 -6.35
N GLU A 39 3.09 12.65 -6.06
CA GLU A 39 3.00 14.08 -6.36
C GLU A 39 2.96 14.32 -7.89
N LYS A 40 3.75 13.57 -8.66
CA LYS A 40 3.84 13.70 -10.12
C LYS A 40 2.64 13.08 -10.84
N TYR A 41 2.30 11.83 -10.54
CA TYR A 41 1.28 11.06 -11.30
C TYR A 41 -0.05 10.94 -10.57
N GLY A 42 -0.03 10.83 -9.25
CA GLY A 42 -1.19 10.58 -8.41
C GLY A 42 -1.35 9.12 -8.01
N ILE A 43 -2.15 8.89 -6.97
CA ILE A 43 -2.45 7.54 -6.47
C ILE A 43 -3.30 6.78 -7.49
N GLY A 44 -2.87 5.56 -7.81
CA GLY A 44 -3.48 4.71 -8.84
C GLY A 44 -2.61 4.53 -10.09
N HIS A 45 -1.67 5.45 -10.34
CA HIS A 45 -0.71 5.42 -11.46
C HIS A 45 0.59 4.70 -11.09
N PHE A 46 0.46 3.52 -10.46
CA PHE A 46 1.63 2.78 -9.98
C PHE A 46 2.48 2.19 -11.11
N GLY A 47 1.92 2.05 -12.31
CA GLY A 47 2.66 1.59 -13.49
C GLY A 47 3.72 2.62 -13.92
N GLU A 48 3.32 3.89 -13.97
CA GLU A 48 4.17 5.04 -14.28
C GLU A 48 5.24 5.23 -13.20
N ILE A 49 4.83 5.20 -11.92
CA ILE A 49 5.75 5.34 -10.78
C ILE A 49 6.78 4.20 -10.78
N SER A 50 6.34 2.96 -11.01
CA SER A 50 7.26 1.82 -11.13
C SER A 50 8.22 2.05 -12.30
N LYS A 51 7.72 2.35 -13.50
CA LYS A 51 8.56 2.49 -14.70
C LYS A 51 9.64 3.57 -14.55
N GLU A 52 9.29 4.73 -13.98
CA GLU A 52 10.20 5.87 -13.95
C GLU A 52 11.04 5.98 -12.68
N LEU A 53 10.47 5.68 -11.51
CA LEU A 53 11.13 5.95 -10.21
C LEU A 53 11.50 4.67 -9.47
N LEU A 54 10.68 3.62 -9.57
CA LEU A 54 10.81 2.40 -8.78
C LEU A 54 10.73 1.14 -9.68
N PRO A 55 11.60 0.97 -10.70
CA PRO A 55 11.47 -0.09 -11.72
C PRO A 55 11.70 -1.49 -11.18
N LYS A 56 12.19 -1.54 -9.95
CA LYS A 56 12.49 -2.72 -9.15
C LYS A 56 11.29 -3.16 -8.29
N TRP A 57 10.20 -2.41 -8.25
CA TRP A 57 9.04 -2.70 -7.43
C TRP A 57 7.82 -2.91 -8.30
N SER A 58 7.06 -3.97 -8.04
CA SER A 58 5.83 -4.23 -8.79
C SER A 58 4.77 -3.17 -8.46
N THR A 59 3.81 -2.99 -9.36
CA THR A 59 2.67 -2.09 -9.13
C THR A 59 1.90 -2.46 -7.85
N ASN A 60 1.80 -3.76 -7.53
CA ASN A 60 1.16 -4.23 -6.32
C ASN A 60 1.98 -3.90 -5.06
N ASP A 61 3.31 -4.02 -5.11
CA ASP A 61 4.17 -3.60 -3.99
C ASP A 61 3.96 -2.12 -3.70
N LEU A 62 4.01 -1.27 -4.74
CA LEU A 62 3.80 0.16 -4.61
C LEU A 62 2.42 0.50 -4.06
N ARG A 63 1.37 -0.22 -4.50
CA ARG A 63 0.02 -0.10 -3.94
C ARG A 63 0.00 -0.39 -2.44
N VAL A 64 0.61 -1.50 -2.00
CA VAL A 64 0.67 -1.87 -0.57
C VAL A 64 1.48 -0.83 0.23
N LYS A 65 2.57 -0.30 -0.33
CA LYS A 65 3.35 0.76 0.31
C LYS A 65 2.57 2.06 0.39
N CYS A 66 1.80 2.41 -0.63
CA CYS A 66 0.91 3.57 -0.63
C CYS A 66 -0.20 3.45 0.42
N ILE A 67 -0.80 2.26 0.58
CA ILE A 67 -1.77 1.97 1.65
C ILE A 67 -1.21 2.30 3.04
N ARG A 68 0.03 1.86 3.30
CA ARG A 68 0.73 2.13 4.57
C ARG A 68 1.12 3.61 4.71
N LEU A 69 1.49 4.24 3.61
CA LEU A 69 1.95 5.62 3.56
C LEU A 69 0.81 6.60 3.89
N ILE A 70 -0.39 6.37 3.33
CA ILE A 70 -1.56 7.23 3.55
C ILE A 70 -2.43 6.77 4.74
N GLY A 71 -2.13 5.60 5.31
CA GLY A 71 -2.86 5.07 6.45
C GLY A 71 -4.26 4.57 6.12
N ARG A 72 -4.53 4.10 4.89
CA ARG A 72 -5.86 3.59 4.49
C ARG A 72 -5.76 2.39 3.56
N GLN A 73 -6.51 1.33 3.86
CA GLN A 73 -6.51 0.09 3.06
C GLN A 73 -7.16 0.28 1.68
N ASN A 74 -8.29 0.98 1.64
CA ASN A 74 -8.98 1.30 0.40
C ASN A 74 -8.42 2.60 -0.19
N LEU A 75 -7.94 2.57 -1.44
CA LEU A 75 -7.41 3.74 -2.13
C LEU A 75 -8.39 4.34 -3.15
N GLN A 76 -9.61 3.81 -3.29
CA GLN A 76 -10.55 4.22 -4.34
C GLN A 76 -10.88 5.73 -4.31
N MET A 77 -11.01 6.31 -3.12
CA MET A 77 -11.26 7.75 -2.94
C MET A 77 -10.05 8.63 -3.27
N TYR A 78 -8.86 8.03 -3.36
CA TYR A 78 -7.61 8.71 -3.70
C TYR A 78 -7.25 8.54 -5.18
N ARG A 79 -8.13 7.97 -6.01
CA ARG A 79 -7.82 7.82 -7.43
C ARG A 79 -7.47 9.17 -8.04
N ASP A 80 -6.33 9.22 -8.73
CA ASP A 80 -5.77 10.42 -9.37
C ASP A 80 -5.38 11.55 -8.40
N TRP A 81 -5.52 11.33 -7.08
CA TRP A 81 -5.14 12.30 -6.07
C TRP A 81 -3.63 12.48 -6.04
N LYS A 82 -3.19 13.74 -6.04
CA LYS A 82 -1.79 14.15 -5.94
C LYS A 82 -1.61 14.96 -4.67
N GLY A 83 -0.49 14.76 -4.00
CA GLY A 83 -0.12 15.52 -2.82
C GLY A 83 1.33 15.27 -2.47
N ASN A 84 1.95 16.26 -1.84
CA ASN A 84 3.32 16.18 -1.37
C ASN A 84 3.41 15.44 -0.02
N ALA A 85 4.61 15.39 0.57
CA ALA A 85 4.83 14.72 1.86
C ALA A 85 3.93 15.25 2.99
N GLU A 86 3.65 16.56 3.02
CA GLU A 86 2.79 17.15 4.06
C GLU A 86 1.33 16.78 3.85
N ASP A 87 0.85 16.79 2.60
CA ASP A 87 -0.50 16.35 2.26
C ASP A 87 -0.73 14.90 2.67
N ILE A 88 0.22 14.03 2.35
CA ILE A 88 0.21 12.62 2.72
C ILE A 88 0.16 12.45 4.24
N MET A 89 0.95 13.23 4.98
CA MET A 89 0.94 13.20 6.44
C MET A 89 -0.40 13.68 7.02
N ARG A 90 -1.01 14.72 6.44
CA ARG A 90 -2.36 15.18 6.82
C ARG A 90 -3.41 14.11 6.60
N GLU A 91 -3.38 13.43 5.45
CA GLU A 91 -4.30 12.32 5.16
C GLU A 91 -4.07 11.14 6.10
N TYR A 92 -2.81 10.81 6.41
CA TYR A 92 -2.47 9.75 7.37
C TYR A 92 -3.06 10.02 8.75
N GLU A 93 -2.84 11.21 9.31
CA GLU A 93 -3.35 11.55 10.64
C GLU A 93 -4.89 11.64 10.66
N ALA A 94 -5.51 12.17 9.61
CA ALA A 94 -6.98 12.18 9.50
C ALA A 94 -7.56 10.76 9.44
N ASN A 95 -6.99 9.88 8.60
CA ASN A 95 -7.40 8.48 8.50
C ASN A 95 -7.21 7.73 9.83
N LYS A 96 -6.12 8.02 10.54
CA LYS A 96 -5.83 7.47 11.86
C LYS A 96 -6.82 7.93 12.91
N GLU A 97 -7.15 9.21 12.95
CA GLU A 97 -8.14 9.77 13.87
C GLU A 97 -9.52 9.11 13.67
N ILE A 98 -9.98 9.03 12.41
CA ILE A 98 -11.23 8.35 12.06
C ILE A 98 -11.17 6.88 12.49
N GLY A 99 -10.07 6.18 12.19
CA GLY A 99 -9.90 4.77 12.54
C GLY A 99 -9.89 4.52 14.05
N LEU A 100 -9.28 5.41 14.83
CA LEU A 100 -9.29 5.31 16.29
C LEU A 100 -10.68 5.60 16.86
N LYS A 101 -11.38 6.60 16.32
CA LYS A 101 -12.74 6.98 16.75
C LYS A 101 -13.76 5.85 16.57
N TYR A 102 -13.67 5.10 15.48
CA TYR A 102 -14.62 4.02 15.15
C TYR A 102 -14.06 2.60 15.39
N GLY A 103 -12.88 2.46 16.00
CA GLY A 103 -12.26 1.14 16.24
C GLY A 103 -11.77 0.41 14.98
N ALA A 104 -11.70 1.10 13.85
CA ALA A 104 -11.33 0.62 12.53
C ALA A 104 -9.84 0.87 12.15
N TRP A 105 -9.00 1.28 13.10
CA TRP A 105 -7.55 1.34 12.90
C TRP A 105 -6.90 -0.02 13.15
N LYS A 106 -6.45 -0.70 12.09
CA LYS A 106 -5.85 -2.04 12.17
C LYS A 106 -4.49 -2.06 11.51
N GLN A 107 -3.48 -2.51 12.25
CA GLN A 107 -2.10 -2.62 11.80
C GLN A 107 -1.51 -1.32 11.20
N GLY A 108 -1.99 -0.13 11.59
CA GLY A 108 -1.48 1.13 11.03
C GLY A 108 -2.20 1.60 9.75
N VAL A 109 -3.38 1.08 9.45
CA VAL A 109 -4.27 1.59 8.39
C VAL A 109 -5.72 1.59 8.83
N LEU A 110 -6.49 2.53 8.27
CA LEU A 110 -7.94 2.59 8.35
C LEU A 110 -8.55 1.49 7.46
N VAL A 111 -9.38 0.65 8.07
CA VAL A 111 -10.19 -0.38 7.40
C VAL A 111 -11.67 -0.01 7.43
N TYR A 112 -12.50 -0.78 6.74
CA TYR A 112 -13.96 -0.62 6.74
C TYR A 112 -14.56 -0.99 8.11
N ASP A 113 -15.67 -0.35 8.47
CA ASP A 113 -16.54 -0.74 9.58
C ASP A 113 -17.90 -1.23 9.05
N ASP A 114 -18.45 -2.28 9.65
CA ASP A 114 -19.69 -2.92 9.17
C ASP A 114 -20.91 -1.98 9.29
N GLU A 115 -20.82 -0.97 10.15
CA GLU A 115 -21.85 0.03 10.39
C GLU A 115 -21.80 1.24 9.42
N GLY A 116 -20.76 1.34 8.58
CA GLY A 116 -20.58 2.39 7.57
C GLY A 116 -20.29 3.79 8.14
N ASN A 117 -19.86 3.92 9.40
CA ASN A 117 -19.51 5.20 10.00
C ASN A 117 -18.19 5.75 9.46
N VAL A 118 -17.23 4.88 9.13
CA VAL A 118 -15.94 5.25 8.55
C VAL A 118 -16.17 5.90 7.18
N GLU A 119 -17.03 5.33 6.35
CA GLU A 119 -17.32 5.86 5.02
C GLU A 119 -17.97 7.26 5.10
N LYS A 120 -18.97 7.44 5.97
CA LYS A 120 -19.59 8.75 6.21
C LYS A 120 -18.59 9.79 6.71
N ALA A 121 -17.74 9.43 7.66
CA ALA A 121 -16.73 10.35 8.20
C ALA A 121 -15.71 10.78 7.14
N LEU A 122 -15.32 9.86 6.25
CA LEU A 122 -14.43 10.16 5.12
C LEU A 122 -15.09 11.08 4.09
N GLU A 123 -16.35 10.83 3.75
CA GLU A 123 -17.12 11.70 2.85
C GLU A 123 -17.22 13.13 3.42
N GLU A 124 -17.56 13.27 4.70
CA GLU A 124 -17.61 14.57 5.37
C GLU A 124 -16.24 15.27 5.36
N TYR A 125 -15.16 14.54 5.66
CA TYR A 125 -13.80 15.07 5.63
C TYR A 125 -13.41 15.59 4.24
N HIS A 126 -13.63 14.80 3.19
CA HIS A 126 -13.27 15.19 1.83
C HIS A 126 -14.19 16.28 1.26
N ASN A 127 -15.47 16.32 1.65
CA ASN A 127 -16.40 17.36 1.23
C ASN A 127 -16.07 18.73 1.84
N LYS A 128 -15.65 18.77 3.11
CA LYS A 128 -15.17 20.02 3.74
C LYS A 128 -13.93 20.59 3.05
N LYS A 129 -13.11 19.74 2.44
CA LYS A 129 -11.87 20.13 1.75
C LYS A 129 -12.11 20.71 0.34
N LYS A 130 -13.30 20.51 -0.23
CA LYS A 130 -13.71 21.02 -1.55
C LYS A 130 -14.41 22.39 -1.51
N GLN A 131 -14.79 22.86 -0.33
CA GLN A 131 -15.36 24.19 -0.11
C GLN A 131 -14.25 25.18 0.23
#